data_AF-A0A3L7U7C3-F1
#
_entry.id   AF-A0A3L7U7C3-F1
#
_cell.length_a   1.000
_cell.length_b   1.000
_cell.length_c   1.000
_cell.angle_alpha   90.00
_cell.angle_beta   90.00
_cell.angle_gamma   90.00
#
_symmetry.space_group_name_H-M   'P 1'
#
loop_
_entity.id
_entity.type
_entity.pdbx_description
1 polymer ?
#
loop_
_entity_poly.entity_id
_entity_poly.type
_entity_poly.pdbx_seq_one_letter_code
_entity_poly.pdbx_strand_id
1 'polypeptide(L)'
;MDDAKNDDSPEITPERLKELLPSSGFAFRGFDKSNLGKTPELLAHQIYGPMVEKHLLGASVIASDVLGREVDLVARVRERRAETLADYGEAIALIVATEMAQLELLHEFFGIEYRSAPVALGYSLGEVAALVASGVYSIDAVLTPLLALSDDMVSQASDVRMGIVFSRGPEMEFSAVERLCLEITNQGHGTIAISSYLSPNTVLVLGQRGTLDELKAAVKGRFAKGTNVKEDNHRWPPIHTHITRQKHIPDRAAVMMERMPGGFVAPQPNILSCVTGSMGYTDINSRDMLNRW
;
A
#
# COMPACT_ATOMS: atom_id res chain seq x y z
N MET A 1 39.00 6.22 20.41
CA MET A 1 38.35 5.40 21.46
C MET A 1 36.95 5.22 20.96
N ASP A 2 36.75 4.08 20.31
CA ASP A 2 35.51 3.70 19.65
C ASP A 2 34.49 3.30 20.70
N ASP A 3 33.47 4.14 20.91
CA ASP A 3 32.27 3.75 21.65
C ASP A 3 31.37 2.94 20.71
N ALA A 4 31.75 1.68 20.50
CA ALA A 4 30.83 0.65 20.05
C ALA A 4 29.78 0.46 21.15
N LYS A 5 28.59 1.07 20.98
CA LYS A 5 27.41 0.70 21.75
C LYS A 5 27.14 -0.77 21.49
N ASN A 6 27.42 -1.62 22.49
CA ASN A 6 26.87 -2.96 22.54
C ASN A 6 25.34 -2.81 22.46
N ASP A 7 24.78 -3.24 21.34
CA ASP A 7 23.36 -3.39 21.18
C ASP A 7 22.96 -4.64 21.97
N ASP A 8 22.61 -4.47 23.25
CA ASP A 8 22.08 -5.52 24.14
C ASP A 8 20.66 -5.99 23.71
N SER A 9 20.25 -5.69 22.48
CA SER A 9 19.03 -6.23 21.90
C SER A 9 19.15 -7.76 21.84
N PRO A 10 18.21 -8.52 22.43
CA PRO A 10 18.26 -9.97 22.38
C PRO A 10 18.26 -10.43 20.92
N GLU A 11 19.15 -11.37 20.60
CA GLU A 11 19.28 -11.96 19.27
C GLU A 11 17.92 -12.50 18.82
N ILE A 12 17.46 -12.04 17.64
CA ILE A 12 16.19 -12.48 17.08
C ILE A 12 16.41 -13.83 16.39
N THR A 13 16.06 -14.90 17.08
CA THR A 13 16.09 -16.28 16.55
C THR A 13 14.72 -16.72 16.05
N PRO A 14 14.62 -17.75 15.18
CA PRO A 14 13.34 -18.32 14.75
C PRO A 14 12.49 -18.81 15.93
N GLU A 15 13.12 -19.42 16.95
CA GLU A 15 12.44 -19.87 18.17
C GLU A 15 11.84 -18.70 18.92
N ARG A 16 12.60 -17.60 19.05
CA ARG A 16 12.10 -16.39 19.71
C ARG A 16 10.94 -15.76 18.94
N LEU A 17 10.99 -15.74 17.61
CA LEU A 17 9.87 -15.26 16.79
C LEU A 17 8.61 -16.12 16.98
N LYS A 18 8.74 -17.44 17.12
CA LYS A 18 7.62 -18.34 17.45
C LYS A 18 6.99 -18.02 18.80
N GLU A 19 7.82 -17.75 19.82
CA GLU A 19 7.34 -17.35 21.15
C GLU A 19 6.59 -16.00 21.14
N LEU A 20 7.01 -15.07 20.29
CA LEU A 20 6.42 -13.74 20.17
C LEU A 20 5.18 -13.71 19.26
N LEU A 21 4.99 -14.71 18.41
CA LEU A 21 3.91 -14.76 17.43
C LEU A 21 2.51 -14.54 18.02
N PRO A 22 2.13 -15.12 19.18
CA PRO A 22 0.81 -14.91 19.78
C PRO A 22 0.51 -13.47 20.22
N SER A 23 1.53 -12.62 20.35
CA SER A 23 1.41 -11.20 20.70
C SER A 23 1.91 -10.25 19.60
N SER A 24 2.16 -10.78 18.40
CA SER A 24 2.66 -10.02 17.25
C SER A 24 1.55 -9.64 16.27
N GLY A 25 1.74 -8.56 15.52
CA GLY A 25 0.88 -8.20 14.39
C GLY A 25 1.69 -8.20 13.10
N PHE A 26 1.08 -8.64 12.00
CA PHE A 26 1.70 -8.55 10.67
C PHE A 26 1.25 -7.28 9.97
N ALA A 27 2.20 -6.49 9.47
CA ALA A 27 1.94 -5.28 8.71
C ALA A 27 2.34 -5.48 7.25
N PHE A 28 1.37 -5.33 6.35
CA PHE A 28 1.55 -5.40 4.91
C PHE A 28 1.76 -3.99 4.32
N ARG A 29 2.70 -3.88 3.39
CA ARG A 29 3.14 -2.61 2.80
C ARG A 29 2.16 -2.14 1.72
N GLY A 30 1.99 -0.82 1.66
CA GLY A 30 1.34 -0.18 0.53
C GLY A 30 2.28 0.06 -0.64
N PHE A 31 1.73 0.67 -1.69
CA PHE A 31 2.49 1.21 -2.80
C PHE A 31 3.37 2.39 -2.35
N ASP A 32 4.63 2.39 -2.76
CA ASP A 32 5.58 3.49 -2.61
C ASP A 32 6.46 3.57 -3.87
N LYS A 33 7.55 4.32 -3.87
CA LYS A 33 8.57 4.28 -4.94
C LYS A 33 9.69 3.30 -4.66
N SER A 34 9.87 2.91 -3.39
CA SER A 34 10.88 1.95 -2.98
C SER A 34 10.37 0.50 -3.04
N ASN A 35 9.58 0.17 -4.08
CA ASN A 35 8.85 -1.10 -4.18
C ASN A 35 9.75 -2.32 -4.19
N LEU A 36 10.92 -2.22 -4.83
CA LEU A 36 11.90 -3.31 -4.86
C LEU A 36 12.42 -3.71 -3.48
N GLY A 37 12.53 -2.79 -2.52
CA GLY A 37 13.02 -3.08 -1.17
C GLY A 37 14.27 -3.97 -1.15
N LYS A 38 14.16 -5.12 -0.48
CA LYS A 38 15.18 -6.18 -0.42
C LYS A 38 14.89 -7.38 -1.33
N THR A 39 13.91 -7.27 -2.22
CA THR A 39 13.53 -8.35 -3.15
C THR A 39 14.70 -8.77 -4.06
N PRO A 40 15.56 -7.87 -4.59
CA PRO A 40 16.72 -8.30 -5.37
C PRO A 40 17.68 -9.22 -4.58
N GLU A 41 17.91 -8.92 -3.30
CA GLU A 41 18.76 -9.73 -2.42
C GLU A 41 18.12 -11.09 -2.13
N LEU A 42 16.81 -11.11 -1.84
CA LEU A 42 16.07 -12.36 -1.62
C LEU A 42 16.04 -13.23 -2.88
N LEU A 43 15.83 -12.63 -4.05
CA LEU A 43 15.83 -13.32 -5.34
C LEU A 43 17.21 -13.89 -5.70
N ALA A 44 18.28 -13.18 -5.37
CA ALA A 44 19.65 -13.63 -5.61
C ALA A 44 20.13 -14.69 -4.61
N HIS A 45 19.43 -14.89 -3.49
CA HIS A 45 19.83 -15.83 -2.47
C HIS A 45 19.65 -17.28 -2.95
N GLN A 46 20.66 -18.13 -2.79
CA GLN A 46 20.65 -19.50 -3.33
C GLN A 46 19.48 -20.35 -2.80
N ILE A 47 19.07 -20.12 -1.54
CA ILE A 47 18.01 -20.90 -0.89
C ILE A 47 16.64 -20.23 -1.05
N TYR A 48 16.56 -18.90 -0.99
CA TYR A 48 15.27 -18.18 -0.99
C TYR A 48 14.82 -17.81 -2.40
N GLY A 49 15.78 -17.63 -3.31
CA GLY A 49 15.57 -17.18 -4.69
C GLY A 49 14.52 -17.97 -5.45
N PRO A 50 14.55 -19.33 -5.46
CA PRO A 50 13.55 -20.12 -6.16
C PRO A 50 12.10 -19.84 -5.73
N MET A 51 11.88 -19.57 -4.43
CA MET A 51 10.55 -19.26 -3.91
C MET A 51 10.10 -17.85 -4.31
N VAL A 52 11.00 -16.87 -4.24
CA VAL A 52 10.72 -15.50 -4.71
C VAL A 52 10.43 -15.51 -6.21
N GLU A 53 11.24 -16.20 -7.00
CA GLU A 53 11.08 -16.33 -8.45
C GLU A 53 9.72 -16.95 -8.81
N LYS A 54 9.31 -18.04 -8.13
CA LYS A 54 7.99 -18.67 -8.30
C LYS A 54 6.84 -17.66 -8.18
N HIS A 55 6.83 -16.84 -7.13
CA HIS A 55 5.78 -15.83 -6.92
C HIS A 55 5.82 -14.71 -7.95
N LEU A 56 7.02 -14.21 -8.28
CA LEU A 56 7.19 -13.19 -9.30
C LEU A 56 6.75 -13.67 -10.68
N LEU A 57 7.04 -14.91 -11.05
CA LEU A 57 6.58 -15.52 -12.31
C LEU A 57 5.06 -15.66 -12.33
N GLY A 58 4.44 -16.15 -11.25
CA GLY A 58 2.99 -16.26 -11.16
C GLY A 58 2.29 -14.91 -11.34
N ALA A 59 2.79 -13.86 -10.68
CA ALA A 59 2.26 -12.52 -10.84
C ALA A 59 2.57 -11.88 -12.21
N SER A 60 3.71 -12.25 -12.83
CA SER A 60 4.06 -11.81 -14.19
C SER A 60 3.06 -12.33 -15.23
N VAL A 61 2.61 -13.59 -15.09
CA VAL A 61 1.57 -14.17 -15.96
C VAL A 61 0.26 -13.40 -15.82
N ILE A 62 -0.23 -13.23 -14.59
CA ILE A 62 -1.47 -12.49 -14.32
C ILE A 62 -1.37 -11.05 -14.86
N ALA A 63 -0.24 -10.38 -14.61
CA ALA A 63 -0.04 -9.01 -15.07
C ALA A 63 0.03 -8.91 -16.59
N SER A 64 0.68 -9.86 -17.26
CA SER A 64 0.77 -9.88 -18.72
C SER A 64 -0.60 -10.04 -19.36
N ASP A 65 -1.41 -10.95 -18.82
CA ASP A 65 -2.76 -11.24 -19.31
C ASP A 65 -3.68 -10.03 -19.16
N VAL A 66 -3.66 -9.37 -17.99
CA VAL A 66 -4.57 -8.25 -17.70
C VAL A 66 -4.13 -6.95 -18.37
N LEU A 67 -2.83 -6.66 -18.40
CA LEU A 67 -2.30 -5.43 -19.01
C LEU A 67 -2.15 -5.53 -20.54
N GLY A 68 -2.32 -6.72 -21.12
CA GLY A 68 -2.25 -6.93 -22.57
C GLY A 68 -0.85 -6.70 -23.16
N ARG A 69 0.19 -6.83 -22.35
CA ARG A 69 1.60 -6.65 -22.74
C ARG A 69 2.49 -7.57 -21.92
N GLU A 70 3.66 -7.92 -22.44
CA GLU A 70 4.61 -8.74 -21.69
C GLU A 70 5.06 -8.02 -20.41
N VAL A 71 4.97 -8.73 -19.29
CA VAL A 71 5.46 -8.32 -17.98
C VAL A 71 6.42 -9.39 -17.47
N ASP A 72 7.65 -8.99 -17.17
CA ASP A 72 8.64 -9.85 -16.53
C ASP A 72 9.14 -9.20 -15.23
N LEU A 73 8.50 -9.56 -14.11
CA LEU A 73 8.85 -9.06 -12.79
C LEU A 73 10.20 -9.62 -12.31
N VAL A 74 10.60 -10.80 -12.77
CA VAL A 74 11.88 -11.41 -12.39
C VAL A 74 13.03 -10.63 -13.00
N ALA A 75 12.99 -10.39 -14.31
CA ALA A 75 13.98 -9.57 -15.01
C ALA A 75 14.03 -8.17 -14.40
N ARG A 76 12.87 -7.56 -14.16
CA ARG A 76 12.78 -6.24 -13.52
C ARG A 76 13.50 -6.19 -12.17
N VAL A 77 13.29 -7.19 -11.30
CA VAL A 77 13.94 -7.26 -9.98
C VAL A 77 15.45 -7.49 -10.12
N ARG A 78 15.88 -8.40 -11.01
CA ARG A 78 17.30 -8.68 -11.29
C ARG A 78 18.04 -7.45 -11.81
N GLU A 79 17.41 -6.71 -12.71
CA GLU A 79 17.92 -5.47 -13.30
C GLU A 79 17.89 -4.28 -12.34
N ARG A 80 17.20 -4.42 -11.19
CA ARG A 80 16.93 -3.33 -10.24
C ARG A 80 16.35 -2.10 -10.94
N ARG A 81 15.45 -2.32 -11.89
CA ARG A 81 14.89 -1.26 -12.74
C ARG A 81 14.13 -0.25 -11.88
N ALA A 82 14.45 1.04 -12.03
CA ALA A 82 13.79 2.10 -11.28
C ALA A 82 12.30 2.19 -11.67
N GLU A 83 11.44 2.33 -10.67
CA GLU A 83 9.99 2.49 -10.83
C GLU A 83 9.66 3.82 -11.52
N THR A 84 8.86 3.77 -12.57
CA THR A 84 8.23 4.95 -13.16
C THR A 84 6.70 4.86 -13.04
N LEU A 85 5.99 5.95 -13.32
CA LEU A 85 4.52 5.90 -13.35
C LEU A 85 3.98 4.91 -14.38
N ALA A 86 4.65 4.72 -15.52
CA ALA A 86 4.23 3.76 -16.54
C ALA A 86 4.25 2.31 -16.03
N ASP A 87 5.03 2.07 -14.97
CA ASP A 87 5.24 0.76 -14.37
C ASP A 87 4.23 0.48 -13.22
N TYR A 88 3.27 1.38 -12.97
CA TYR A 88 2.37 1.32 -11.82
C TYR A 88 1.62 -0.02 -11.69
N GLY A 89 1.08 -0.55 -12.78
CA GLY A 89 0.42 -1.86 -12.78
C GLY A 89 1.37 -2.99 -12.37
N GLU A 90 2.57 -3.02 -12.96
CA GLU A 90 3.59 -4.00 -12.57
C GLU A 90 4.04 -3.86 -11.12
N ALA A 91 4.09 -2.63 -10.60
CA ALA A 91 4.42 -2.36 -9.20
C ALA A 91 3.41 -3.00 -8.23
N ILE A 92 2.12 -2.91 -8.56
CA ILE A 92 1.04 -3.55 -7.79
C ILE A 92 1.27 -5.06 -7.74
N ALA A 93 1.50 -5.68 -8.91
CA ALA A 93 1.75 -7.11 -9.00
C ALA A 93 3.03 -7.53 -8.23
N LEU A 94 4.10 -6.75 -8.36
CA LEU A 94 5.38 -6.97 -7.67
C LEU A 94 5.22 -6.95 -6.14
N ILE A 95 4.50 -5.97 -5.60
CA ILE A 95 4.33 -5.82 -4.15
C ILE A 95 3.58 -7.04 -3.60
N VAL A 96 2.41 -7.36 -4.17
CA VAL A 96 1.60 -8.49 -3.70
C VAL A 96 2.38 -9.81 -3.81
N ALA A 97 3.06 -10.05 -4.93
CA ALA A 97 3.87 -11.25 -5.13
C ALA A 97 5.02 -11.35 -4.11
N THR A 98 5.70 -10.23 -3.84
CA THR A 98 6.80 -10.18 -2.88
C THR A 98 6.31 -10.47 -1.47
N GLU A 99 5.17 -9.93 -1.07
CA GLU A 99 4.58 -10.19 0.26
C GLU A 99 4.21 -11.66 0.41
N MET A 100 3.62 -12.28 -0.60
CA MET A 100 3.31 -13.72 -0.56
C MET A 100 4.58 -14.58 -0.50
N ALA A 101 5.64 -14.20 -1.25
CA ALA A 101 6.94 -14.86 -1.15
C ALA A 101 7.54 -14.75 0.25
N GLN A 102 7.48 -13.56 0.88
CA GLN A 102 8.01 -13.37 2.22
C GLN A 102 7.28 -14.21 3.27
N LEU A 103 5.96 -14.35 3.16
CA LEU A 103 5.20 -15.24 4.05
C LEU A 103 5.54 -16.72 3.82
N GLU A 104 5.67 -17.16 2.56
CA GLU A 104 6.08 -18.54 2.26
C GLU A 104 7.50 -18.82 2.77
N LEU A 105 8.41 -17.84 2.68
CA LEU A 105 9.77 -17.93 3.24
C LEU A 105 9.75 -18.04 4.76
N LEU A 106 8.92 -17.23 5.44
CA LEU A 106 8.73 -17.28 6.90
C LEU A 106 8.21 -18.65 7.36
N HIS A 107 7.25 -19.22 6.63
CA HIS A 107 6.73 -20.55 6.94
C HIS A 107 7.80 -21.63 6.71
N GLU A 108 8.37 -21.70 5.50
CA GLU A 108 9.24 -22.80 5.07
C GLU A 108 10.57 -22.83 5.84
N PHE A 109 11.22 -21.67 5.99
CA PHE A 109 12.59 -21.61 6.53
C PHE A 109 12.64 -21.27 8.01
N PHE A 110 11.57 -20.71 8.57
CA PHE A 110 11.55 -20.25 9.96
C PHE A 110 10.44 -20.90 10.78
N GLY A 111 9.54 -21.67 10.16
CA GLY A 111 8.40 -22.32 10.82
C GLY A 111 7.43 -21.32 11.46
N ILE A 112 7.34 -20.10 10.89
CA ILE A 112 6.44 -19.05 11.37
C ILE A 112 5.14 -19.13 10.59
N GLU A 113 4.07 -19.54 11.27
CA GLU A 113 2.74 -19.64 10.67
C GLU A 113 1.97 -18.31 10.81
N TYR A 114 1.94 -17.52 9.73
CA TYR A 114 1.23 -16.23 9.68
C TYR A 114 -0.20 -16.30 10.24
N ARG A 115 -0.94 -17.37 9.93
CA ARG A 115 -2.34 -17.54 10.36
C ARG A 115 -2.52 -17.75 11.87
N SER A 116 -1.42 -17.97 12.58
CA SER A 116 -1.39 -18.11 14.05
C SER A 116 -1.17 -16.77 14.77
N ALA A 117 -0.93 -15.67 14.05
CA ALA A 117 -0.92 -14.33 14.64
C ALA A 117 -2.33 -13.91 15.10
N PRO A 118 -2.47 -13.04 16.10
CA PRO A 118 -3.77 -12.48 16.48
C PRO A 118 -4.34 -11.47 15.48
N VAL A 119 -3.47 -10.73 14.78
CA VAL A 119 -3.89 -9.60 13.93
C VAL A 119 -2.95 -9.39 12.75
N ALA A 120 -3.53 -8.96 11.64
CA ALA A 120 -2.83 -8.35 10.52
C ALA A 120 -3.40 -6.96 10.23
N LEU A 121 -2.61 -6.10 9.62
CA LEU A 121 -3.05 -4.84 9.02
C LEU A 121 -2.31 -4.62 7.72
N GLY A 122 -2.88 -3.83 6.83
CA GLY A 122 -2.23 -3.51 5.58
C GLY A 122 -2.51 -2.09 5.15
N TYR A 123 -1.47 -1.37 4.75
CA TYR A 123 -1.64 -0.02 4.25
C TYR A 123 -2.04 -0.08 2.78
N SER A 124 -3.23 0.40 2.42
CA SER A 124 -3.67 0.47 1.02
C SER A 124 -3.62 -0.92 0.35
N LEU A 125 -2.77 -1.08 -0.66
CA LEU A 125 -2.50 -2.35 -1.34
C LEU A 125 -2.14 -3.48 -0.37
N GLY A 126 -1.49 -3.17 0.75
CA GLY A 126 -1.18 -4.15 1.78
C GLY A 126 -2.44 -4.77 2.40
N GLU A 127 -3.57 -4.05 2.48
CA GLU A 127 -4.81 -4.63 3.00
C GLU A 127 -5.36 -5.72 2.06
N VAL A 128 -5.20 -5.50 0.75
CA VAL A 128 -5.51 -6.49 -0.28
C VAL A 128 -4.60 -7.71 -0.15
N ALA A 129 -3.29 -7.50 0.04
CA ALA A 129 -2.35 -8.60 0.24
C ALA A 129 -2.61 -9.38 1.54
N ALA A 130 -3.01 -8.70 2.62
CA ALA A 130 -3.43 -9.35 3.86
C ALA A 130 -4.65 -10.25 3.65
N LEU A 131 -5.63 -9.83 2.85
CA LEU A 131 -6.79 -10.65 2.49
C LEU A 131 -6.40 -11.90 1.69
N VAL A 132 -5.42 -11.79 0.79
CA VAL A 132 -4.87 -12.95 0.08
C VAL A 132 -4.16 -13.90 1.05
N ALA A 133 -3.25 -13.38 1.88
CA ALA A 133 -2.52 -14.18 2.87
C ALA A 133 -3.46 -14.94 3.82
N SER A 134 -4.53 -14.26 4.24
CA SER A 134 -5.56 -14.80 5.12
C SER A 134 -6.55 -15.75 4.43
N GLY A 135 -6.38 -16.02 3.13
CA GLY A 135 -7.17 -16.99 2.38
C GLY A 135 -8.56 -16.50 1.97
N VAL A 136 -8.83 -15.21 2.04
CA VAL A 136 -10.11 -14.62 1.61
C VAL A 136 -10.21 -14.62 0.08
N TYR A 137 -9.10 -14.33 -0.59
CA TYR A 137 -9.00 -14.29 -2.05
C TYR A 137 -7.73 -14.99 -2.54
N SER A 138 -7.76 -15.42 -3.81
CA SER A 138 -6.54 -15.77 -4.53
C SER A 138 -5.84 -14.51 -5.09
N ILE A 139 -4.56 -14.63 -5.45
CA ILE A 139 -3.78 -13.52 -6.01
C ILE A 139 -4.41 -13.00 -7.32
N ASP A 140 -4.83 -13.90 -8.22
CA ASP A 140 -5.44 -13.54 -9.51
C ASP A 140 -6.76 -12.77 -9.33
N ALA A 141 -7.57 -13.18 -8.35
CA ALA A 141 -8.85 -12.56 -8.05
C ALA A 141 -8.68 -11.08 -7.69
N VAL A 142 -7.70 -10.74 -6.86
CA VAL A 142 -7.47 -9.36 -6.41
C VAL A 142 -6.64 -8.53 -7.37
N LEU A 143 -5.66 -9.13 -8.07
CA LEU A 143 -4.82 -8.39 -9.00
C LEU A 143 -5.61 -7.96 -10.23
N THR A 144 -6.54 -8.79 -10.72
CA THR A 144 -7.32 -8.49 -11.94
C THR A 144 -7.97 -7.10 -11.92
N PRO A 145 -8.82 -6.73 -10.94
CA PRO A 145 -9.44 -5.41 -10.92
C PRO A 145 -8.42 -4.27 -10.73
N LEU A 146 -7.38 -4.48 -9.92
CA LEU A 146 -6.35 -3.46 -9.68
C LEU A 146 -5.55 -3.14 -10.94
N LEU A 147 -5.15 -4.17 -11.67
CA LEU A 147 -4.37 -4.06 -12.89
C LEU A 147 -5.20 -3.50 -14.05
N ALA A 148 -6.46 -3.95 -14.18
CA ALA A 148 -7.39 -3.46 -15.21
C ALA A 148 -7.68 -1.95 -15.11
N LEU A 149 -7.49 -1.35 -13.92
CA LEU A 149 -7.70 0.07 -13.66
C LEU A 149 -6.39 0.86 -13.54
N SER A 150 -5.24 0.20 -13.64
CA SER A 150 -3.94 0.83 -13.41
C SER A 150 -3.61 1.90 -14.45
N ASP A 151 -3.93 1.68 -15.73
CA ASP A 151 -3.71 2.68 -16.79
C ASP A 151 -4.55 3.95 -16.58
N ASP A 152 -5.77 3.82 -16.06
CA ASP A 152 -6.60 4.97 -15.71
C ASP A 152 -5.97 5.76 -14.56
N MET A 153 -5.46 5.07 -13.53
CA MET A 153 -4.73 5.70 -12.43
C MET A 153 -3.49 6.45 -12.93
N VAL A 154 -2.73 5.87 -13.87
CA VAL A 154 -1.55 6.49 -14.49
C VAL A 154 -1.96 7.71 -15.32
N SER A 155 -3.04 7.63 -16.09
CA SER A 155 -3.53 8.75 -16.90
C SER A 155 -3.88 9.98 -16.04
N GLN A 156 -4.39 9.75 -14.83
CA GLN A 156 -4.71 10.81 -13.88
C GLN A 156 -3.51 11.30 -13.07
N ALA A 157 -2.41 10.55 -13.03
CA ALA A 157 -1.23 10.90 -12.24
C ALA A 157 -0.43 12.08 -12.82
N SER A 158 -0.61 12.41 -14.10
CA SER A 158 0.21 13.37 -14.85
C SER A 158 0.29 14.77 -14.23
N ASP A 159 -0.78 15.22 -13.58
CA ASP A 159 -0.86 16.52 -12.90
C ASP A 159 -0.98 16.43 -11.37
N VAL A 160 -0.86 15.23 -10.79
CA VAL A 160 -0.97 14.97 -9.35
C VAL A 160 0.40 15.03 -8.68
N ARG A 161 0.46 15.69 -7.53
CA ARG A 161 1.64 15.73 -6.64
C ARG A 161 1.27 15.30 -5.24
N MET A 162 2.25 14.77 -4.52
CA MET A 162 2.10 14.37 -3.12
C MET A 162 2.75 15.37 -2.18
N GLY A 163 2.03 15.69 -1.10
CA GLY A 163 2.55 16.40 0.04
C GLY A 163 2.35 15.60 1.33
N ILE A 164 3.22 15.83 2.30
CA ILE A 164 3.08 15.36 3.67
C ILE A 164 2.87 16.59 4.53
N VAL A 165 1.67 16.72 5.10
CA VAL A 165 1.37 17.74 6.10
C VAL A 165 1.71 17.14 7.45
N PHE A 166 2.61 17.78 8.20
CA PHE A 166 3.03 17.30 9.51
C PHE A 166 3.16 18.44 10.51
N SER A 167 2.85 18.16 11.77
CA SER A 167 3.02 19.08 12.90
C SER A 167 4.14 18.61 13.82
N ARG A 168 5.09 19.51 14.12
CA ARG A 168 6.07 19.34 15.21
C ARG A 168 5.50 19.97 16.47
N GLY A 169 4.65 19.24 17.18
CA GLY A 169 3.98 19.74 18.37
C GLY A 169 2.72 18.92 18.69
N PRO A 170 1.58 19.55 19.00
CA PRO A 170 0.36 18.84 19.33
C PRO A 170 -0.15 17.98 18.16
N GLU A 171 -1.05 17.05 18.49
CA GLU A 171 -1.82 16.30 17.51
C GLU A 171 -2.48 17.24 16.48
N MET A 172 -2.54 16.76 15.25
CA MET A 172 -3.07 17.52 14.13
C MET A 172 -4.59 17.45 14.15
N GLU A 173 -5.24 18.62 14.03
CA GLU A 173 -6.69 18.65 13.82
C GLU A 173 -6.99 18.25 12.36
N PHE A 174 -7.24 16.96 12.12
CA PHE A 174 -7.48 16.43 10.79
C PHE A 174 -8.67 17.09 10.06
N SER A 175 -9.74 17.42 10.78
CA SER A 175 -10.90 18.14 10.24
C SER A 175 -10.53 19.51 9.67
N ALA A 176 -9.55 20.20 10.24
CA ALA A 176 -9.07 21.48 9.72
C ALA A 176 -8.30 21.29 8.40
N VAL A 177 -7.50 20.23 8.27
CA VAL A 177 -6.79 19.90 7.03
C VAL A 177 -7.78 19.48 5.93
N GLU A 178 -8.76 18.64 6.28
CA GLU A 178 -9.82 18.22 5.35
C GLU A 178 -10.62 19.42 4.86
N ARG A 179 -11.07 20.30 5.77
CA ARG A 179 -11.77 21.53 5.43
C ARG A 179 -10.95 22.41 4.48
N LEU A 180 -9.65 22.57 4.73
CA LEU A 180 -8.79 23.34 3.83
C LEU A 180 -8.68 22.69 2.44
N CYS A 181 -8.61 21.36 2.35
CA CYS A 181 -8.60 20.66 1.06
C CYS A 181 -9.92 20.89 0.28
N LEU A 182 -11.06 20.87 0.98
CA LEU A 182 -12.37 21.16 0.39
C LEU A 182 -12.44 22.62 -0.11
N GLU A 183 -11.97 23.58 0.70
CA GLU A 183 -11.94 25.00 0.33
C GLU A 183 -11.05 25.27 -0.89
N ILE A 184 -9.89 24.60 -1.00
CA ILE A 184 -9.01 24.68 -2.17
C ILE A 184 -9.68 24.06 -3.39
N THR A 185 -10.22 22.85 -3.26
CA THR A 185 -10.91 22.16 -4.37
C THR A 185 -12.10 22.97 -4.90
N ASN A 186 -12.84 23.64 -4.01
CA ASN A 186 -13.99 24.48 -4.38
C ASN A 186 -13.64 25.72 -5.23
N GLN A 187 -12.35 26.06 -5.36
CA GLN A 187 -11.90 27.14 -6.26
C GLN A 187 -11.93 26.71 -7.74
N GLY A 188 -12.05 25.41 -8.04
CA GLY A 188 -12.22 24.90 -9.41
C GLY A 188 -10.94 24.76 -10.23
N HIS A 189 -9.75 24.97 -9.64
CA HIS A 189 -8.46 24.86 -10.35
C HIS A 189 -7.86 23.45 -10.36
N GLY A 190 -8.48 22.51 -9.64
CA GLY A 190 -8.02 21.15 -9.49
C GLY A 190 -8.57 20.56 -8.20
N THR A 191 -8.33 19.27 -7.99
CA THR A 191 -8.75 18.57 -6.78
C THR A 191 -7.57 18.30 -5.86
N ILE A 192 -7.76 18.47 -4.55
CA ILE A 192 -6.84 18.03 -3.50
C ILE A 192 -7.59 17.32 -2.39
N ALA A 193 -7.00 16.26 -1.85
CA ALA A 193 -7.57 15.54 -0.72
C ALA A 193 -6.48 14.95 0.18
N ILE A 194 -6.87 14.67 1.43
CA ILE A 194 -6.12 13.72 2.27
C ILE A 194 -6.28 12.35 1.63
N SER A 195 -5.14 11.70 1.39
CA SER A 195 -5.06 10.34 0.86
C SER A 195 -4.82 9.33 1.98
N SER A 196 -4.05 9.68 3.02
CA SER A 196 -3.79 8.76 4.14
C SER A 196 -3.45 9.47 5.44
N TYR A 197 -3.84 8.88 6.57
CA TYR A 197 -3.44 9.29 7.91
C TYR A 197 -2.24 8.43 8.34
N LEU A 198 -1.08 9.05 8.53
CA LEU A 198 0.18 8.33 8.79
C LEU A 198 0.49 8.21 10.28
N SER A 199 0.13 9.24 11.05
CA SER A 199 0.29 9.31 12.50
C SER A 199 -0.66 10.38 13.08
N PRO A 200 -0.84 10.48 14.40
CA PRO A 200 -1.68 11.52 15.02
C PRO A 200 -1.32 12.97 14.66
N ASN A 201 -0.15 13.20 14.06
CA ASN A 201 0.36 14.52 13.68
C ASN A 201 0.80 14.61 12.22
N THR A 202 0.50 13.60 11.38
CA THR A 202 0.97 13.54 9.99
C THR A 202 -0.07 12.94 9.05
N VAL A 203 -0.35 13.64 7.95
CA VAL A 203 -1.20 13.15 6.86
C VAL A 203 -0.51 13.30 5.50
N LEU A 204 -0.85 12.40 4.60
CA LEU A 204 -0.47 12.44 3.18
C LEU A 204 -1.61 13.06 2.39
N VAL A 205 -1.29 14.03 1.54
CA VAL A 205 -2.22 14.72 0.65
C VAL A 205 -1.80 14.52 -0.80
N LEU A 206 -2.77 14.35 -1.69
CA LEU A 206 -2.56 14.32 -3.14
C LEU A 206 -3.38 15.43 -3.78
N GLY A 207 -2.74 16.23 -4.65
CA GLY A 207 -3.36 17.40 -5.26
C GLY A 207 -2.98 17.59 -6.74
N GLN A 208 -3.96 18.00 -7.54
CA GLN A 208 -3.82 18.31 -8.97
C GLN A 208 -3.40 19.77 -9.22
N ARG A 209 -2.74 20.04 -10.36
CA ARG A 209 -2.69 21.36 -11.04
C ARG A 209 -2.29 22.58 -10.18
N GLY A 210 -1.47 22.40 -9.16
CA GLY A 210 -1.03 23.54 -8.31
C GLY A 210 -1.70 23.64 -6.95
N THR A 211 -2.76 22.86 -6.70
CA THR A 211 -3.49 22.87 -5.41
C THR A 211 -2.59 22.59 -4.20
N LEU A 212 -1.50 21.84 -4.38
CA LEU A 212 -0.52 21.60 -3.32
C LEU A 212 0.27 22.87 -2.93
N ASP A 213 0.53 23.77 -3.88
CA ASP A 213 1.18 25.05 -3.61
C ASP A 213 0.25 25.97 -2.83
N GLU A 214 -1.05 25.97 -3.17
CA GLU A 214 -2.10 26.68 -2.43
C GLU A 214 -2.22 26.15 -1.00
N LEU A 215 -2.21 24.83 -0.82
CA LEU A 215 -2.20 24.21 0.51
C LEU A 215 -0.99 24.68 1.32
N LYS A 216 0.20 24.63 0.74
CA LYS A 216 1.44 25.04 1.39
C LYS A 216 1.44 26.51 1.78
N ALA A 217 0.84 27.37 0.96
CA ALA A 217 0.66 28.79 1.27
C ALA A 217 -0.33 28.99 2.43
N ALA A 218 -1.48 28.31 2.39
CA ALA A 218 -2.54 28.43 3.39
C ALA A 218 -2.13 27.87 4.76
N VAL A 219 -1.33 26.79 4.80
CA VAL A 219 -0.89 26.16 6.06
C VAL A 219 -0.15 27.14 6.96
N LYS A 220 0.71 27.99 6.38
CA LYS A 220 1.51 28.98 7.14
C LYS A 220 0.68 30.01 7.91
N GLY A 221 -0.53 30.29 7.44
CA GLY A 221 -1.41 31.32 8.03
C GLY A 221 -2.55 30.77 8.90
N ARG A 222 -2.83 29.46 8.82
CA ARG A 222 -4.04 28.87 9.42
C ARG A 222 -3.77 27.85 10.52
N PHE A 223 -2.60 27.21 10.51
CA PHE A 223 -2.29 26.15 11.48
C PHE A 223 -1.29 26.63 12.51
N ALA A 224 -1.18 25.88 13.62
CA ALA A 224 -0.23 26.15 14.68
C ALA A 224 1.21 26.26 14.14
N LYS A 225 2.01 27.14 14.76
CA LYS A 225 3.44 27.26 14.49
C LYS A 225 4.09 25.87 14.61
N GLY A 226 4.78 25.42 13.57
CA GLY A 226 5.37 24.08 13.50
C GLY A 226 4.66 23.11 12.55
N THR A 227 3.48 23.48 12.03
CA THR A 227 2.83 22.76 10.93
C THR A 227 3.49 23.10 9.61
N ASN A 228 3.91 22.08 8.87
CA ASN A 228 4.64 22.22 7.62
C ASN A 228 4.11 21.26 6.56
N VAL A 229 4.34 21.61 5.30
CA VAL A 229 4.08 20.73 4.15
C VAL A 229 5.42 20.39 3.50
N LYS A 230 5.77 19.10 3.47
CA LYS A 230 6.90 18.58 2.68
C LYS A 230 6.35 17.97 1.40
N GLU A 231 6.79 18.50 0.27
CA GLU A 231 6.41 17.99 -1.05
C GLU A 231 7.37 16.87 -1.48
N ASP A 232 6.83 15.90 -2.19
CA ASP A 232 7.60 14.92 -2.94
C ASP A 232 7.75 15.36 -4.40
N ASN A 233 8.95 15.21 -4.96
CA ASN A 233 9.31 15.77 -6.27
C ASN A 233 8.78 14.97 -7.47
N HIS A 234 7.99 13.93 -7.27
CA HIS A 234 7.50 13.09 -8.35
C HIS A 234 5.98 13.22 -8.51
N ARG A 235 5.51 12.66 -9.61
CA ARG A 235 4.08 12.46 -9.87
C ARG A 235 3.61 11.19 -9.18
N TRP A 236 2.34 11.20 -8.78
CA TRP A 236 1.75 10.11 -8.00
C TRP A 236 0.40 9.71 -8.59
N PRO A 237 0.08 8.41 -8.64
CA PRO A 237 -1.28 7.97 -8.86
C PRO A 237 -2.20 8.55 -7.77
N PRO A 238 -3.45 8.93 -8.08
CA PRO A 238 -4.36 9.61 -7.15
C PRO A 238 -4.98 8.70 -6.07
N ILE A 239 -4.18 7.80 -5.50
CA ILE A 239 -4.61 6.75 -4.56
C ILE A 239 -5.38 7.34 -3.37
N HIS A 240 -6.54 6.76 -3.03
CA HIS A 240 -7.39 7.14 -1.89
C HIS A 240 -7.86 8.59 -1.89
N THR A 241 -8.03 9.17 -3.08
CA THR A 241 -8.60 10.51 -3.21
C THR A 241 -9.77 10.50 -4.17
N HIS A 242 -10.68 11.45 -4.00
CA HIS A 242 -11.81 11.62 -4.90
C HIS A 242 -11.41 12.08 -6.32
N ILE A 243 -10.12 12.31 -6.60
CA ILE A 243 -9.59 12.49 -7.96
C ILE A 243 -9.92 11.27 -8.83
N THR A 244 -9.87 10.05 -8.27
CA THR A 244 -10.20 8.79 -8.96
C THR A 244 -11.62 8.75 -9.54
N ARG A 245 -12.54 9.55 -8.98
CA ARG A 245 -13.93 9.65 -9.45
C ARG A 245 -14.03 10.31 -10.82
N GLN A 246 -13.06 11.13 -11.23
CA GLN A 246 -13.04 11.76 -12.56
C GLN A 246 -12.93 10.72 -13.71
N LYS A 247 -12.53 9.48 -13.38
CA LYS A 247 -12.48 8.33 -14.30
C LYS A 247 -13.41 7.18 -13.88
N HIS A 248 -14.30 7.44 -12.92
CA HIS A 248 -15.23 6.45 -12.36
C HIS A 248 -14.52 5.19 -11.84
N ILE A 249 -13.28 5.32 -11.36
CA ILE A 249 -12.46 4.16 -10.96
C ILE A 249 -13.11 3.39 -9.80
N PRO A 250 -13.59 4.03 -8.71
CA PRO A 250 -14.25 3.28 -7.63
C PRO A 250 -15.49 2.52 -8.09
N ASP A 251 -16.37 3.15 -8.88
CA ASP A 251 -17.60 2.48 -9.37
C ASP A 251 -17.27 1.30 -10.29
N ARG A 252 -16.28 1.45 -11.17
CA ARG A 252 -15.81 0.37 -12.04
C ARG A 252 -15.15 -0.76 -11.25
N ALA A 253 -14.36 -0.42 -10.23
CA ALA A 253 -13.77 -1.40 -9.32
C ALA A 253 -14.86 -2.19 -8.59
N ALA A 254 -15.89 -1.52 -8.06
CA ALA A 254 -17.03 -2.15 -7.39
C ALA A 254 -17.70 -3.20 -8.30
N VAL A 255 -18.03 -2.82 -9.53
CA VAL A 255 -18.65 -3.72 -10.52
C VAL A 255 -17.75 -4.93 -10.85
N MET A 256 -16.43 -4.72 -10.94
CA MET A 256 -15.49 -5.83 -11.12
C MET A 256 -15.45 -6.75 -9.90
N MET A 257 -15.44 -6.19 -8.69
CA MET A 257 -15.38 -6.96 -7.43
C MET A 257 -16.63 -7.81 -7.19
N GLU A 258 -17.81 -7.41 -7.68
CA GLU A 258 -19.03 -8.23 -7.63
C GLU A 258 -18.83 -9.64 -8.22
N ARG A 259 -17.94 -9.77 -9.21
CA ARG A 259 -17.65 -11.03 -9.91
C ARG A 259 -16.34 -11.69 -9.48
N MET A 260 -15.59 -11.05 -8.59
CA MET A 260 -14.33 -11.58 -8.07
C MET A 260 -14.61 -12.91 -7.34
N PRO A 261 -13.92 -14.03 -7.67
CA PRO A 261 -14.09 -15.28 -6.94
C PRO A 261 -13.55 -15.17 -5.50
N GLY A 262 -14.05 -15.98 -4.57
CA GLY A 262 -13.66 -15.93 -3.15
C GLY A 262 -14.48 -14.96 -2.31
N GLY A 263 -13.95 -14.49 -1.17
CA GLY A 263 -14.60 -13.48 -0.33
C GLY A 263 -15.85 -13.96 0.41
N PHE A 264 -15.92 -15.26 0.71
CA PHE A 264 -17.00 -15.92 1.47
C PHE A 264 -16.47 -16.61 2.74
N VAL A 265 -15.32 -16.13 3.25
CA VAL A 265 -14.66 -16.61 4.46
C VAL A 265 -14.11 -15.41 5.21
N ALA A 266 -14.18 -15.44 6.54
CA ALA A 266 -13.54 -14.43 7.37
C ALA A 266 -12.00 -14.60 7.32
N PRO A 267 -11.22 -13.51 7.35
CA PRO A 267 -9.77 -13.60 7.33
C PRO A 267 -9.24 -14.22 8.62
N GLN A 268 -8.24 -15.09 8.50
CA GLN A 268 -7.42 -15.55 9.62
C GLN A 268 -5.94 -15.28 9.31
N PRO A 269 -5.24 -14.43 10.10
CA PRO A 269 -5.70 -13.73 11.30
C PRO A 269 -6.73 -12.63 11.01
N ASN A 270 -7.34 -12.07 12.06
CA ASN A 270 -8.23 -10.91 11.94
C ASN A 270 -7.47 -9.74 11.30
N ILE A 271 -8.11 -9.05 10.35
CA ILE A 271 -7.52 -7.89 9.70
C ILE A 271 -8.10 -6.61 10.33
N LEU A 272 -7.22 -5.78 10.89
CA LEU A 272 -7.53 -4.40 11.27
C LEU A 272 -7.59 -3.54 9.99
N SER A 273 -8.79 -3.17 9.55
CA SER A 273 -8.94 -2.34 8.36
C SER A 273 -8.47 -0.91 8.64
N CYS A 274 -7.61 -0.39 7.76
CA CYS A 274 -7.16 1.00 7.84
C CYS A 274 -8.24 1.99 7.37
N VAL A 275 -9.34 1.52 6.76
CA VAL A 275 -10.50 2.34 6.38
C VAL A 275 -11.39 2.66 7.58
N THR A 276 -11.66 1.66 8.42
CA THR A 276 -12.58 1.80 9.55
C THR A 276 -11.89 1.93 10.90
N GLY A 277 -10.60 1.59 10.99
CA GLY A 277 -9.88 1.49 12.26
C GLY A 277 -10.39 0.35 13.14
N SER A 278 -11.01 -0.68 12.57
CA SER A 278 -11.59 -1.80 13.30
C SER A 278 -11.33 -3.16 12.64
N MET A 279 -11.38 -4.23 13.43
CA MET A 279 -11.36 -5.62 12.94
C MET A 279 -12.75 -6.02 12.44
N GLY A 280 -13.24 -5.30 11.44
CA GLY A 280 -14.63 -5.37 10.96
C GLY A 280 -14.89 -6.39 9.86
N TYR A 281 -13.86 -7.08 9.35
CA TYR A 281 -14.03 -8.07 8.28
C TYR A 281 -14.84 -9.28 8.76
N THR A 282 -15.85 -9.64 7.98
CA THR A 282 -16.64 -10.86 8.13
C THR A 282 -16.45 -11.74 6.90
N ASP A 283 -17.15 -12.86 6.87
CA ASP A 283 -17.22 -13.74 5.72
C ASP A 283 -17.90 -13.14 4.49
N ILE A 284 -18.67 -12.06 4.61
CA ILE A 284 -19.48 -11.52 3.49
C ILE A 284 -19.18 -10.06 3.11
N ASN A 285 -18.46 -9.30 3.93
CA ASN A 285 -18.32 -7.84 3.74
C ASN A 285 -16.98 -7.39 3.13
N SER A 286 -16.12 -8.33 2.73
CA SER A 286 -14.76 -8.02 2.28
C SER A 286 -14.73 -7.11 1.04
N ARG A 287 -15.63 -7.30 0.08
CA ARG A 287 -15.77 -6.43 -1.10
C ARG A 287 -16.22 -5.02 -0.73
N ASP A 288 -17.20 -4.91 0.16
CA ASP A 288 -17.71 -3.62 0.62
C ASP A 288 -16.63 -2.84 1.40
N MET A 289 -15.84 -3.53 2.21
CA MET A 289 -14.69 -2.94 2.92
C MET A 289 -13.64 -2.44 1.93
N LEU A 290 -13.26 -3.24 0.93
CA LEU A 290 -12.30 -2.84 -0.11
C LEU A 290 -12.79 -1.65 -0.93
N ASN A 291 -14.09 -1.58 -1.25
CA ASN A 291 -14.68 -0.48 -2.03
C ASN A 291 -14.70 0.87 -1.29
N ARG A 292 -14.43 0.89 0.02
CA ARG A 292 -14.45 2.12 0.83
C ARG A 292 -13.10 2.83 0.91
N TRP A 293 -12.04 2.25 0.35
CA TRP A 293 -10.76 2.93 0.09
C TRP A 293 -10.92 3.97 -1.02
#